data_AF-A0A7Y6YML3-F1
#
_entry.id   AF-A0A7Y6YML3-F1
#
_cell.length_a   1.000
_cell.length_b   1.000
_cell.length_c   1.000
_cell.angle_alpha   90.00
_cell.angle_beta   90.00
_cell.angle_gamma   90.00
#
_symmetry.space_group_name_H-M   'P 1'
#
loop_
_entity.id
_entity.type
_entity.pdbx_description
1 polymer ?
#
loop_
_entity_poly.entity_id
_entity_poly.type
_entity_poly.pdbx_seq_one_letter_code
_entity_poly.pdbx_strand_id
1 'polypeptide(L)'
;MPRAAAIAILGGFSLLGLLAAGWGLSDISAALTAMRGCADEAVIDNSAFWFLGLAALPLFLLLAPLPHRWHARLLGAITALFLLLPAGGFVLFQHKASAAGYVFIPDLSLFGLRDFSAPRPQPCGG
;
A
#
# COMPACT_ATOMS: atom_id res chain seq x y z
N MET A 1 26.73 9.40 18.03
CA MET A 1 26.17 8.10 17.63
C MET A 1 27.10 7.43 16.63
N PRO A 2 27.46 6.15 16.80
CA PRO A 2 28.27 5.44 15.81
C PRO A 2 27.43 5.13 14.55
N ARG A 3 28.05 5.23 13.37
CA ARG A 3 27.40 4.98 12.06
C ARG A 3 26.71 3.62 11.99
N ALA A 4 27.28 2.60 12.62
CA ALA A 4 26.71 1.26 12.70
C ALA A 4 25.36 1.23 13.45
N ALA A 5 25.21 2.00 14.53
CA ALA A 5 23.95 2.06 15.27
C ALA A 5 22.85 2.74 14.44
N ALA A 6 23.17 3.81 13.70
CA ALA A 6 22.22 4.47 12.82
C ALA A 6 21.72 3.54 11.70
N ILE A 7 22.62 2.77 11.09
CA ILE A 7 22.27 1.77 10.07
C ILE A 7 21.41 0.65 10.67
N ALA A 8 21.74 0.16 11.87
CA ALA A 8 20.97 -0.89 12.54
C ALA A 8 19.54 -0.44 12.86
N ILE A 9 19.37 0.77 13.42
CA ILE A 9 18.06 1.35 13.70
C ILE A 9 17.26 1.50 12.40
N LEU A 10 17.88 2.08 11.37
CA LEU A 10 17.24 2.28 10.08
C LEU A 10 16.85 0.95 9.41
N GLY A 11 17.70 -0.07 9.53
CA GLY A 11 17.42 -1.43 9.06
C GLY A 11 16.22 -2.04 9.79
N GLY A 12 16.14 -1.87 11.11
CA GLY A 12 14.99 -2.31 11.92
C GLY A 12 13.68 -1.66 11.48
N PHE A 13 13.66 -0.33 11.31
CA PHE A 13 12.48 0.38 10.81
C PHE A 13 12.14 -0.01 9.37
N SER A 14 13.14 -0.25 8.53
CA SER A 14 12.93 -0.72 7.16
C SER A 14 12.26 -2.10 7.13
N LEU A 15 12.67 -3.01 8.01
CA LEU A 15 12.05 -4.33 8.14
C LEU A 15 10.60 -4.22 8.61
N LEU A 16 10.33 -3.41 9.65
CA LEU A 16 8.97 -3.16 10.12
C LEU A 16 8.08 -2.55 9.02
N GLY A 17 8.63 -1.62 8.24
CA GLY A 17 7.96 -1.03 7.08
C GLY A 17 7.59 -2.06 6.02
N LEU A 18 8.52 -2.97 5.69
CA LEU A 18 8.26 -4.05 4.75
C LEU A 18 7.20 -5.04 5.26
N LEU A 19 7.21 -5.36 6.55
CA LEU A 19 6.18 -6.21 7.16
C LEU A 19 4.80 -5.56 7.09
N ALA A 20 4.70 -4.26 7.41
CA ALA A 20 3.46 -3.51 7.26
C ALA A 20 2.99 -3.46 5.80
N ALA A 21 3.89 -3.18 4.86
CA ALA A 21 3.58 -3.18 3.43
C ALA A 21 3.11 -4.56 2.93
N GLY A 22 3.73 -5.64 3.41
CA GLY A 22 3.31 -7.00 3.13
C GLY A 22 1.91 -7.31 3.67
N TRP A 23 1.60 -6.82 4.88
CA TRP A 23 0.25 -6.94 5.44
C TRP A 23 -0.79 -6.15 4.62
N GLY A 24 -0.50 -4.91 4.26
CA GLY A 24 -1.38 -4.13 3.37
C GLY A 24 -1.59 -4.79 2.01
N LEU A 25 -0.54 -5.33 1.41
CA LEU A 25 -0.65 -6.09 0.15
C LEU A 25 -1.51 -7.35 0.31
N SER A 26 -1.38 -8.06 1.44
CA SER A 26 -2.19 -9.24 1.72
C SER A 26 -3.68 -8.91 1.80
N ASP A 27 -4.06 -7.80 2.44
CA ASP A 27 -5.45 -7.35 2.57
C ASP A 27 -6.05 -7.00 1.20
N ILE A 28 -5.31 -6.19 0.42
CA ILE A 28 -5.69 -5.86 -0.97
C ILE A 28 -5.86 -7.14 -1.81
N SER A 29 -4.94 -8.10 -1.68
CA SER A 29 -5.01 -9.35 -2.44
C SER A 29 -6.17 -10.25 -2.02
N ALA A 30 -6.52 -10.26 -0.73
CA ALA A 30 -7.65 -11.02 -0.20
C ALA A 30 -8.95 -10.46 -0.75
N ALA A 31 -9.12 -9.13 -0.73
CA ALA A 31 -10.27 -8.45 -1.33
C ALA A 31 -10.39 -8.71 -2.84
N LEU A 32 -9.28 -8.62 -3.59
CA LEU A 32 -9.26 -8.96 -5.03
C LEU A 32 -9.60 -10.43 -5.30
N THR A 33 -9.17 -11.33 -4.42
CA THR A 33 -9.47 -12.76 -4.53
C THR A 33 -10.94 -13.03 -4.23
N ALA A 34 -11.52 -12.40 -3.21
CA ALA A 34 -12.94 -12.47 -2.91
C ALA A 34 -13.79 -11.97 -4.09
N MET A 35 -13.41 -10.85 -4.71
CA MET A 35 -14.07 -10.33 -5.92
C MET A 35 -13.99 -11.31 -7.11
N ARG A 36 -12.83 -11.93 -7.34
CA ARG A 36 -12.67 -12.95 -8.39
C ARG A 36 -13.46 -14.22 -8.10
N GLY A 37 -13.54 -14.60 -6.83
CA GLY A 37 -14.32 -15.72 -6.32
C GLY A 37 -15.83 -15.44 -6.23
N CYS A 38 -16.28 -14.28 -6.71
CA CYS A 38 -17.67 -13.88 -6.72
C CYS A 38 -18.34 -13.75 -5.35
N ALA A 39 -17.57 -13.43 -4.29
CA ALA A 39 -18.14 -13.22 -2.96
C ALA A 39 -19.21 -12.11 -3.00
N ASP A 40 -20.29 -12.28 -2.23
CA ASP A 40 -21.38 -11.30 -2.14
C ASP A 40 -20.88 -9.92 -1.67
N GLU A 41 -19.83 -9.94 -0.84
CA GLU A 41 -19.18 -8.78 -0.27
C GLU A 41 -17.66 -8.94 -0.30
N ALA A 42 -16.96 -7.87 -0.66
CA ALA A 42 -15.50 -7.77 -0.52
C ALA A 42 -15.16 -6.62 0.42
N VAL A 43 -14.47 -6.93 1.51
CA VAL A 43 -14.06 -5.97 2.55
C VAL A 43 -12.59 -5.63 2.35
N ILE A 44 -12.26 -4.35 2.51
CA ILE A 44 -10.88 -3.85 2.48
C ILE A 44 -10.69 -2.71 3.49
N ASP A 45 -9.57 -2.74 4.20
CA ASP A 45 -9.13 -1.60 5.01
C ASP A 45 -8.35 -0.63 4.13
N ASN A 46 -8.78 0.63 4.09
CA ASN A 46 -8.10 1.67 3.31
C ASN A 46 -6.67 1.97 3.82
N SER A 47 -6.37 1.69 5.09
CA SER A 47 -5.02 1.80 5.64
C SER A 47 -4.02 0.89 4.90
N ALA A 48 -4.50 -0.21 4.31
CA ALA A 48 -3.70 -1.16 3.53
C ALA A 48 -2.97 -0.48 2.36
N PHE A 49 -3.59 0.50 1.70
CA PHE A 49 -2.95 1.24 0.60
C PHE A 49 -1.79 2.09 1.10
N TRP A 50 -1.93 2.74 2.25
CA TRP A 50 -0.87 3.54 2.84
C TRP A 50 0.32 2.70 3.30
N PHE A 51 0.07 1.47 3.76
CA PHE A 51 1.15 0.56 4.08
C PHE A 51 2.02 0.20 2.88
N LEU A 52 1.50 0.20 1.65
CA LEU A 52 2.33 0.02 0.45
C LEU A 52 3.44 1.08 0.35
N GLY A 53 3.17 2.32 0.78
CA GLY A 53 4.16 3.39 0.82
C GLY A 53 5.35 3.06 1.72
N LEU A 54 5.14 2.31 2.81
CA LEU A 54 6.21 1.91 3.74
C LEU A 54 7.23 0.96 3.11
N ALA A 55 6.91 0.34 1.97
CA ALA A 55 7.89 -0.42 1.18
C ALA A 55 9.04 0.44 0.66
N ALA A 56 8.92 1.77 0.68
CA ALA A 56 9.98 2.70 0.31
C ALA A 56 11.03 2.89 1.44
N LEU A 57 10.75 2.49 2.69
CA LEU A 57 11.66 2.72 3.83
C LEU A 57 13.07 2.11 3.66
N PRO A 58 13.24 0.88 3.12
CA PRO A 58 14.57 0.32 2.87
C PRO A 58 15.48 1.19 1.99
N LEU A 59 14.92 2.06 1.15
CA LEU A 59 15.71 2.95 0.28
C LEU A 59 16.49 4.01 1.08
N PHE A 60 16.08 4.34 2.31
CA PHE A 60 16.85 5.23 3.17
C PHE A 60 18.24 4.65 3.51
N LEU A 61 18.42 3.33 3.49
CA LEU A 61 19.73 2.70 3.71
C LEU A 61 20.75 3.12 2.64
N LEU A 62 20.29 3.52 1.45
CA LEU A 62 21.15 4.02 0.37
C LEU A 62 21.77 5.38 0.69
N LEU A 63 21.25 6.13 1.66
CA LEU A 63 21.88 7.38 2.12
C LEU A 63 23.26 7.14 2.75
N ALA A 64 23.48 5.95 3.35
CA ALA A 64 24.74 5.62 4.00
C ALA A 64 25.92 5.59 3.00
N PRO A 65 25.86 4.91 1.85
CA PRO A 65 26.94 4.93 0.85
C PRO A 65 26.92 6.15 -0.09
N LEU A 66 25.81 6.89 -0.22
CA LEU A 66 25.69 7.96 -1.21
C LEU A 66 26.47 9.24 -0.84
N PRO A 67 27.08 9.92 -1.83
CA PRO A 67 27.61 11.28 -1.63
C PRO A 67 26.50 12.28 -1.28
N HIS A 68 26.81 13.25 -0.42
CA HIS A 68 25.83 14.21 0.14
C HIS A 68 25.03 14.99 -0.92
N ARG A 69 25.65 15.32 -2.07
CA ARG A 69 24.99 15.99 -3.20
C ARG A 69 23.76 15.25 -3.76
N TRP A 70 23.65 13.96 -3.51
CA TRP A 70 22.53 13.13 -3.97
C TRP A 70 21.47 12.89 -2.90
N HIS A 71 21.72 13.25 -1.64
CA HIS A 71 20.80 12.98 -0.53
C HIS A 71 19.43 13.65 -0.74
N ALA A 72 19.41 14.91 -1.20
CA ALA A 72 18.15 15.61 -1.48
C ALA A 72 17.33 14.94 -2.58
N ARG A 73 17.98 14.47 -3.65
CA ARG A 73 17.32 13.77 -4.76
C ARG A 73 16.79 12.41 -4.31
N LEU A 74 17.57 11.66 -3.53
CA LEU A 74 17.14 10.39 -2.98
C LEU A 74 15.96 10.57 -2.04
N LEU A 75 16.01 11.55 -1.14
CA LEU A 75 14.89 11.87 -0.24
C LEU A 75 13.63 12.22 -1.04
N GLY A 76 13.74 13.09 -2.05
CA GLY A 76 12.63 13.43 -2.93
C GLY A 76 12.04 12.22 -3.65
N ALA A 77 12.88 11.30 -4.14
CA ALA A 77 12.44 10.06 -4.77
C ALA A 77 11.71 9.14 -3.78
N ILE A 78 12.23 9.00 -2.56
CA ILE A 78 11.59 8.19 -1.51
C ILE A 78 10.23 8.77 -1.12
N THR A 79 10.14 10.09 -0.92
CA THR A 79 8.88 10.78 -0.63
C THR A 79 7.89 10.61 -1.78
N ALA A 80 8.35 10.75 -3.03
CA ALA A 80 7.50 10.51 -4.19
C ALA A 80 6.98 9.07 -4.22
N LEU A 81 7.83 8.07 -4.00
CA LEU A 81 7.41 6.66 -3.94
C LEU A 81 6.42 6.40 -2.81
N PHE A 82 6.65 6.98 -1.63
CA PHE A 82 5.75 6.85 -0.48
C PHE A 82 4.34 7.36 -0.78
N LEU A 83 4.19 8.40 -1.61
CA LEU A 83 2.89 8.96 -2.02
C LEU A 83 2.30 8.24 -3.24
N LEU A 84 3.14 7.86 -4.21
CA LEU A 84 2.71 7.26 -5.47
C LEU A 84 2.30 5.79 -5.31
N LEU A 85 2.92 5.04 -4.39
CA LEU A 85 2.57 3.63 -4.16
C LEU A 85 1.13 3.46 -3.64
N PRO A 86 0.68 4.19 -2.60
CA PRO A 86 -0.72 4.16 -2.17
C PRO A 86 -1.68 4.58 -3.27
N ALA A 87 -1.39 5.70 -3.96
CA ALA A 87 -2.24 6.21 -5.04
C ALA A 87 -2.35 5.22 -6.20
N GLY A 88 -1.23 4.63 -6.63
CA GLY A 88 -1.19 3.63 -7.68
C GLY A 88 -1.90 2.34 -7.29
N GLY A 89 -1.70 1.88 -6.05
CA GLY A 89 -2.39 0.71 -5.50
C GLY A 89 -3.91 0.91 -5.47
N PHE A 90 -4.35 2.09 -5.01
CA PHE A 90 -5.75 2.47 -4.98
C PHE A 90 -6.38 2.51 -6.38
N VAL A 91 -5.76 3.20 -7.33
CA VAL A 91 -6.28 3.32 -8.71
C VAL A 91 -6.36 1.94 -9.38
N LEU A 92 -5.33 1.11 -9.21
CA LEU A 92 -5.33 -0.25 -9.74
C LEU A 92 -6.45 -1.09 -9.12
N PHE A 93 -6.61 -1.03 -7.80
CA PHE A 93 -7.64 -1.77 -7.08
C PHE A 93 -9.05 -1.32 -7.50
N GLN A 94 -9.30 -0.02 -7.53
CA GLN A 94 -10.57 0.56 -7.96
C GLN A 94 -10.93 0.12 -9.37
N HIS A 95 -9.96 0.16 -10.31
CA HIS A 95 -10.18 -0.32 -11.68
C HIS A 95 -10.51 -1.82 -11.72
N LYS A 96 -9.86 -2.65 -10.88
CA LYS A 96 -10.16 -4.08 -10.83
C LYS A 96 -11.54 -4.36 -10.23
N ALA A 97 -11.91 -3.64 -9.19
CA ALA A 97 -13.22 -3.76 -8.55
C ALA A 97 -14.36 -3.31 -9.47
N SER A 98 -14.20 -2.16 -10.13
CA SER A 98 -15.19 -1.65 -11.09
C SER A 98 -15.34 -2.59 -12.29
N ALA A 99 -14.24 -3.17 -12.79
CA ALA A 99 -14.28 -4.17 -13.86
C ALA A 99 -15.00 -5.47 -13.44
N ALA A 100 -15.00 -5.79 -12.15
CA ALA A 100 -15.74 -6.92 -11.58
C ALA A 100 -17.19 -6.57 -11.18
N GLY A 101 -17.61 -5.32 -11.38
CA GLY A 101 -18.95 -4.83 -11.08
C GLY A 101 -19.19 -4.46 -9.61
N TYR A 102 -18.15 -4.41 -8.78
CA TYR A 102 -18.27 -4.08 -7.36
C TYR A 102 -18.39 -2.56 -7.15
N VAL A 103 -19.32 -2.15 -6.28
CA VAL A 103 -19.54 -0.75 -5.89
C VAL A 103 -19.29 -0.63 -4.39
N PHE A 104 -18.32 0.19 -3.98
CA PHE A 104 -17.99 0.38 -2.58
C PHE A 104 -18.98 1.33 -1.91
N ILE A 105 -19.42 0.98 -0.70
CA ILE A 105 -20.25 1.83 0.16
C ILE A 105 -19.57 1.88 1.54
N PRO A 106 -19.05 3.05 1.99
CA PRO A 106 -18.99 4.33 1.29
C PRO A 106 -18.04 4.33 0.07
N ASP A 107 -18.05 5.41 -0.71
CA ASP A 107 -17.12 5.56 -1.83
C ASP A 107 -15.66 5.38 -1.36
N LEU A 108 -14.95 4.46 -2.01
CA LEU A 108 -13.57 4.16 -1.69
C LEU A 108 -12.75 5.46 -1.78
N SER A 109 -12.04 5.81 -0.70
CA SER A 109 -11.26 7.04 -0.65
C SER A 109 -9.94 6.81 0.06
N LEU A 110 -8.86 7.36 -0.49
CA LEU A 110 -7.51 7.19 0.05
C LEU A 110 -7.36 7.78 1.47
N PHE A 111 -8.16 8.77 1.84
CA PHE A 111 -8.05 9.49 3.13
C PHE A 111 -9.11 9.09 4.16
N GLY A 112 -9.91 8.05 3.89
CA GLY A 112 -10.91 7.54 4.83
C GLY A 112 -10.30 6.62 5.91
N LEU A 113 -10.76 6.75 7.16
CA LEU A 113 -10.40 5.85 8.28
C LEU A 113 -11.50 4.82 8.57
N ARG A 114 -12.17 4.33 7.54
CA ARG A 114 -13.33 3.42 7.67
C ARG A 114 -13.05 2.13 6.91
N ASP A 115 -13.64 1.05 7.39
CA ASP A 115 -13.76 -0.17 6.61
C ASP A 115 -14.71 0.07 5.45
N PHE A 116 -14.32 -0.42 4.28
CA PHE A 116 -15.13 -0.32 3.07
C PHE A 116 -15.57 -1.71 2.68
N SER A 117 -16.86 -1.85 2.41
CA SER A 117 -17.37 -3.04 1.75
C SER A 117 -17.91 -2.70 0.38
N ALA A 118 -17.66 -3.60 -0.55
CA ALA A 118 -18.32 -3.59 -1.85
C ALA A 118 -19.35 -4.71 -1.91
N PRO A 119 -20.64 -4.42 -1.71
CA PRO A 119 -21.70 -5.34 -2.12
C PRO A 119 -21.73 -5.46 -3.64
N ARG A 120 -22.00 -6.67 -4.12
CA ARG A 120 -22.13 -6.91 -5.54
C ARG A 120 -23.56 -6.60 -6.05
N PRO A 121 -23.74 -5.85 -7.15
CA PRO A 121 -25.06 -5.51 -7.68
C PRO A 121 -25.73 -6.64 -8.49
N GLN A 122 -24.98 -7.64 -8.98
CA GLN A 122 -25.53 -8.81 -9.68
C GLN A 122 -24.81 -10.10 -9.22
N PRO A 123 -25.51 -11.21 -8.96
CA PRO A 123 -24.87 -12.48 -8.64
C PRO A 123 -23.98 -12.92 -9.80
N CYS A 124 -22.85 -13.57 -9.50
CA CYS A 124 -22.10 -14.27 -10.55
C CYS A 124 -23.07 -15.23 -11.24
N GLY A 125 -23.23 -15.09 -12.55
CA GLY A 125 -24.09 -15.96 -13.33
C GLY A 125 -23.74 -17.43 -13.07
N GLY A 126 -24.79 -18.25 -12.88
CA GLY A 126 -24.70 -19.71 -13.01
C GLY A 126 -24.50 -20.15 -14.45
#